data_AF-A0A957FUF1-F1
#
_entry.id   AF-A0A957FUF1-F1
#
_cell.length_a   1.000
_cell.length_b   1.000
_cell.length_c   1.000
_cell.angle_alpha   90.00
_cell.angle_beta   90.00
_cell.angle_gamma   90.00
#
_symmetry.space_group_name_H-M   'P 1'
#
loop_
_entity.id
_entity.type
_entity.pdbx_description
1 polymer ?
#
loop_
_entity_poly.entity_id
_entity_poly.type
_entity_poly.pdbx_seq_one_letter_code
_entity_poly.pdbx_strand_id
1 'polypeptide(L)'
;MSEKARAIVQQLPAGPQINLFATRLRQWLMADLKAAEDAPDFTESRAKALFRAMDVLDDPTRHSFERLLDNEANLRLLLHDLLVQSELAENDEVVALAATSGASESEAKPAEWLSLLTAAMAWKREYPVGQLDPASPPGEHSPAGQVVRNAAQLIRAQVVRSATERDKLLRRLSQPVATPVNPDDAPSLDEMAESAPGVADPQFYRPPIPVRYPEYTDELDDVEPVENLPTSPTRGAEIRITEDDLVEAPPSWQQQPALRVDPPAPERMPEIRITRDQVPAPPPPSPLPRSGVILPQSAQGMSPQARPNMLAGLLERFGANQEMTSTRLRVVVQTHPDGPGMQALQVSVSCRGIRSTVAGTTNRNGHFLCELPVPVGKGLTYDVEVTWPRETGGETEEKSITIHNERTEFELPFYLNSYKS
;
A
#
# COMPACT_ATOMS: atom_id res chain seq x y z
N MET A 1 -16.21 -9.73 4.06
CA MET A 1 -15.36 -10.40 5.06
C MET A 1 -16.06 -11.68 5.45
N SER A 2 -15.34 -12.79 5.59
CA SER A 2 -15.95 -14.04 6.09
C SER A 2 -16.17 -13.92 7.60
N GLU A 3 -17.38 -14.19 8.06
CA GLU A 3 -17.74 -14.10 9.47
C GLU A 3 -17.04 -15.19 10.30
N LYS A 4 -16.93 -16.40 9.77
CA LYS A 4 -16.23 -17.52 10.43
C LYS A 4 -14.74 -17.24 10.61
N ALA A 5 -14.08 -16.73 9.57
CA ALA A 5 -12.66 -16.36 9.65
C ALA A 5 -12.44 -15.24 10.68
N ARG A 6 -13.35 -14.26 10.75
CA ARG A 6 -13.32 -13.21 11.77
C ARG A 6 -13.51 -13.78 13.18
N ALA A 7 -14.47 -14.69 13.38
CA ALA A 7 -14.71 -15.32 14.68
C ALA A 7 -13.46 -16.07 15.18
N ILE A 8 -12.79 -16.83 14.31
CA ILE A 8 -11.53 -17.52 14.64
C ILE A 8 -10.45 -16.52 15.10
N VAL A 9 -10.26 -15.42 14.36
CA VAL A 9 -9.24 -14.41 14.72
C VAL A 9 -9.58 -13.69 16.02
N GLN A 10 -10.87 -13.46 16.31
CA GLN A 10 -11.31 -12.83 17.56
C GLN A 10 -11.14 -13.72 18.79
N GLN A 11 -11.14 -15.04 18.62
CA GLN A 11 -10.83 -16.00 19.70
C GLN A 11 -9.35 -16.00 20.11
N LEU A 12 -8.47 -15.30 19.38
CA LEU A 12 -7.04 -15.21 19.63
C LEU A 12 -6.68 -13.80 20.16
N PRO A 13 -6.79 -13.54 21.47
CA PRO A 13 -6.69 -12.20 22.02
C PRO A 13 -5.29 -11.58 21.99
N ALA A 14 -4.21 -12.35 21.89
CA ALA A 14 -2.84 -11.82 21.91
C ALA A 14 -1.91 -12.41 20.84
N GLY A 15 -0.84 -11.68 20.49
CA GLY A 15 0.18 -12.10 19.52
C GLY A 15 0.79 -13.49 19.76
N PRO A 16 1.14 -13.89 20.99
CA PRO A 16 1.66 -15.23 21.27
C PRO A 16 0.67 -16.35 20.90
N GLN A 17 -0.63 -16.14 21.13
CA GLN A 17 -1.67 -17.12 20.79
C GLN A 17 -1.87 -17.23 19.28
N ILE A 18 -1.71 -16.12 18.54
CA ILE A 18 -1.71 -16.14 17.07
C ILE A 18 -0.54 -16.98 16.55
N ASN A 19 0.66 -16.79 17.10
CA ASN A 19 1.84 -17.59 16.73
C ASN A 19 1.70 -19.07 17.12
N LEU A 20 1.12 -19.35 18.29
CA LEU A 20 0.81 -20.71 18.72
C LEU A 20 -0.18 -21.38 17.77
N PHE A 21 -1.27 -20.69 17.44
CA PHE A 21 -2.27 -21.16 16.50
C PHE A 21 -1.66 -21.40 15.12
N ALA A 22 -0.89 -20.45 14.58
CA ALA A 22 -0.22 -20.59 13.30
C ALA A 22 0.75 -21.79 13.27
N THR A 23 1.46 -22.05 14.37
CA THR A 23 2.35 -23.21 14.50
C THR A 23 1.57 -24.53 14.52
N ARG A 24 0.48 -24.61 15.30
CA ARG A 24 -0.39 -25.78 15.38
C ARG A 24 -1.12 -26.03 14.05
N LEU A 25 -1.62 -24.98 13.42
CA LEU A 25 -2.26 -25.04 12.10
C LEU A 25 -1.27 -25.56 11.07
N ARG A 26 -0.02 -25.09 11.09
CA ARG A 26 1.02 -25.63 10.21
C ARG A 26 1.25 -27.12 10.46
N GLN A 27 1.41 -27.54 11.72
CA GLN A 27 1.64 -28.95 12.05
C GLN A 27 0.48 -29.84 11.58
N TRP A 28 -0.75 -29.38 11.79
CA TRP A 28 -1.95 -30.05 11.30
C TRP A 28 -1.95 -30.15 9.77
N LEU A 29 -1.71 -29.05 9.05
CA LEU A 29 -1.63 -29.04 7.59
C LEU A 29 -0.53 -29.97 7.04
N MET A 30 0.64 -30.01 7.70
CA MET A 30 1.74 -30.88 7.27
C MET A 30 1.43 -32.36 7.51
N ALA A 31 0.70 -32.67 8.59
CA ALA A 31 0.26 -34.03 8.88
C ALA A 31 -0.83 -34.49 7.89
N ASP A 32 -1.79 -33.61 7.58
CA ASP A 32 -2.89 -33.88 6.66
C ASP A 32 -2.40 -34.05 5.21
N LEU A 33 -1.47 -33.20 4.77
CA LEU A 33 -0.95 -33.22 3.39
C LEU A 33 0.23 -34.18 3.16
N LYS A 34 0.52 -35.07 4.12
CA LYS A 34 1.61 -36.02 4.01
C LYS A 34 1.26 -37.12 3.01
N ALA A 35 1.75 -37.00 1.76
CA ALA A 35 1.48 -37.99 0.71
C ALA A 35 2.18 -39.34 0.88
N ALA A 36 3.38 -39.37 1.46
CA ALA A 36 4.16 -40.59 1.65
C ALA A 36 4.92 -40.53 2.98
N GLU A 37 5.05 -41.67 3.68
CA GLU A 37 5.73 -41.72 4.98
C GLU A 37 7.18 -41.20 4.92
N ASP A 38 7.86 -41.42 3.79
CA ASP A 38 9.27 -41.08 3.53
C ASP A 38 9.48 -39.71 2.86
N ALA A 39 8.42 -38.95 2.56
CA ALA A 39 8.58 -37.65 1.92
C ALA A 39 9.28 -36.67 2.89
N PRO A 40 10.30 -35.91 2.44
CA PRO A 40 10.99 -34.96 3.29
C PRO A 40 10.05 -33.84 3.75
N ASP A 41 10.17 -33.47 5.03
CA ASP A 41 9.36 -32.42 5.64
C ASP A 41 9.49 -31.09 4.88
N PHE A 42 8.38 -30.34 4.83
CA PHE A 42 8.36 -29.02 4.23
C PHE A 42 8.63 -27.94 5.27
N THR A 43 9.88 -27.50 5.35
CA THR A 43 10.37 -26.51 6.32
C THR A 43 10.28 -25.08 5.79
N GLU A 44 10.43 -24.08 6.67
CA GLU A 44 10.56 -22.68 6.27
C GLU A 44 11.73 -22.43 5.30
N SER A 45 12.88 -23.09 5.50
CA SER A 45 14.03 -22.96 4.61
C SER A 45 13.74 -23.49 3.21
N ARG A 46 12.97 -24.59 3.11
CA ARG A 46 12.52 -25.15 1.84
C ARG A 46 11.52 -24.24 1.15
N ALA A 47 10.58 -23.66 1.89
CA ALA A 47 9.66 -22.64 1.37
C ALA A 47 10.44 -21.43 0.82
N LYS A 48 11.40 -20.89 1.58
CA LYS A 48 12.26 -19.77 1.14
C LYS A 48 13.03 -20.11 -0.13
N ALA A 49 13.62 -21.30 -0.20
CA ALA A 49 14.33 -21.76 -1.40
C ALA A 49 13.38 -21.91 -2.60
N LEU A 50 12.16 -22.38 -2.38
CA LEU A 50 11.15 -22.56 -3.43
C LEU A 50 10.69 -21.23 -4.03
N PHE A 51 10.36 -20.25 -3.18
CA PHE A 51 9.99 -18.90 -3.64
C PHE A 51 11.10 -18.24 -4.47
N ARG A 52 12.36 -18.47 -4.07
CA ARG A 52 13.54 -17.99 -4.80
C ARG A 52 13.76 -18.73 -6.11
N ALA A 53 13.62 -20.07 -6.11
CA ALA A 53 13.83 -20.90 -7.30
C ALA A 53 12.81 -20.62 -8.40
N MET A 54 11.59 -20.25 -8.03
CA MET A 54 10.53 -19.88 -8.95
C MET A 54 10.47 -18.38 -9.29
N ASP A 55 11.38 -17.56 -8.75
CA ASP A 55 11.42 -16.10 -8.93
C ASP A 55 10.08 -15.39 -8.67
N VAL A 56 9.29 -15.90 -7.71
CA VAL A 56 7.95 -15.34 -7.40
C VAL A 56 7.99 -14.39 -6.21
N LEU A 57 9.08 -14.31 -5.47
CA LEU A 57 9.21 -13.36 -4.37
C LEU A 57 10.62 -12.81 -4.33
N ASP A 58 10.74 -11.52 -4.59
CA ASP A 58 11.98 -10.77 -4.49
C ASP A 58 12.38 -10.58 -3.03
N ASP A 59 13.69 -10.53 -2.77
CA ASP A 59 14.24 -10.36 -1.42
C ASP A 59 13.74 -9.09 -0.69
N PRO A 60 13.60 -7.91 -1.34
CA PRO A 60 13.03 -6.72 -0.71
C PRO A 60 11.59 -6.91 -0.24
N THR A 61 10.73 -7.53 -1.05
CA THR A 61 9.34 -7.82 -0.66
C THR A 61 9.28 -8.82 0.48
N ARG A 62 10.12 -9.87 0.46
CA ARG A 62 10.23 -10.83 1.57
C ARG A 62 10.62 -10.13 2.88
N HIS A 63 11.64 -9.27 2.84
CA HIS A 63 12.10 -8.55 4.03
C HIS A 63 11.03 -7.57 4.55
N SER A 64 10.33 -6.89 3.64
CA SER A 64 9.21 -6.01 4.00
C SER A 64 8.07 -6.80 4.65
N PHE A 65 7.79 -8.01 4.16
CA PHE A 65 6.83 -8.92 4.77
C PHE A 65 7.26 -9.38 6.15
N GLU A 66 8.51 -9.81 6.34
CA GLU A 66 9.06 -10.19 7.65
C GLU A 66 8.89 -9.04 8.67
N ARG A 67 9.17 -7.80 8.27
CA ARG A 67 8.95 -6.62 9.11
C ARG A 67 7.48 -6.34 9.42
N LEU A 68 6.54 -6.71 8.53
CA LEU A 68 5.11 -6.58 8.81
C LEU A 68 4.66 -7.56 9.89
N LEU A 69 5.24 -8.76 9.93
CA LEU A 69 4.93 -9.80 10.93
C LEU A 69 5.31 -9.40 12.36
N ASP A 70 6.23 -8.44 12.54
CA ASP A 70 6.59 -7.92 13.86
C ASP A 70 5.43 -7.17 14.55
N ASN A 71 4.42 -6.74 13.78
CA ASN A 71 3.24 -6.06 14.31
C ASN A 71 2.06 -7.03 14.44
N GLU A 72 1.56 -7.20 15.65
CA GLU A 72 0.42 -8.07 15.98
C GLU A 72 -0.84 -7.76 15.17
N ALA A 73 -1.13 -6.48 14.89
CA ALA A 73 -2.29 -6.10 14.10
C ALA A 73 -2.18 -6.66 12.68
N ASN A 74 -1.00 -6.58 12.07
CA ASN A 74 -0.74 -7.16 10.75
C ASN A 74 -0.85 -8.68 10.77
N LEU A 75 -0.39 -9.34 11.84
CA LEU A 75 -0.53 -10.79 11.99
C LEU A 75 -2.01 -11.22 12.00
N ARG A 76 -2.87 -10.48 12.71
CA ARG A 76 -4.32 -10.74 12.70
C ARG A 76 -4.92 -10.61 11.31
N LEU A 77 -4.54 -9.56 10.60
CA LEU A 77 -5.04 -9.30 9.26
C LEU A 77 -4.55 -10.35 8.26
N LEU A 78 -3.28 -10.73 8.35
CA LEU A 78 -2.69 -11.79 7.55
C LEU A 78 -3.39 -13.13 7.81
N LEU A 79 -3.62 -13.48 9.08
CA LEU A 79 -4.29 -14.72 9.45
C LEU A 79 -5.72 -14.75 8.91
N HIS A 80 -6.47 -13.64 9.05
CA HIS A 80 -7.80 -13.52 8.46
C HIS A 80 -7.76 -13.75 6.95
N ASP A 81 -6.87 -13.04 6.24
CA ASP A 81 -6.81 -13.13 4.77
C ASP A 81 -6.35 -14.53 4.31
N LEU A 82 -5.47 -15.19 5.08
CA LEU A 82 -5.09 -16.58 4.86
C LEU A 82 -6.30 -17.51 4.99
N LEU A 83 -7.04 -17.42 6.10
CA LEU A 83 -8.22 -18.26 6.36
C LEU A 83 -9.31 -18.07 5.31
N VAL A 84 -9.49 -16.84 4.81
CA VAL A 84 -10.43 -16.54 3.72
C VAL A 84 -9.97 -17.12 2.40
N GLN A 85 -8.70 -16.91 2.01
CA GLN A 85 -8.22 -17.34 0.69
C GLN A 85 -8.05 -18.86 0.59
N SER A 86 -7.69 -19.52 1.69
CA SER A 86 -7.53 -20.98 1.77
C SER A 86 -8.82 -21.73 2.09
N GLU A 87 -9.90 -21.03 2.44
CA GLU A 87 -11.18 -21.61 2.89
C GLU A 87 -11.08 -22.48 4.16
N LEU A 88 -9.94 -22.41 4.88
CA LEU A 88 -9.71 -23.13 6.13
C LEU A 88 -10.68 -22.72 7.25
N ALA A 89 -11.30 -21.53 7.17
CA ALA A 89 -12.28 -21.08 8.15
C ALA A 89 -13.56 -21.94 8.19
N GLU A 90 -13.82 -22.73 7.14
CA GLU A 90 -14.98 -23.61 7.07
C GLU A 90 -14.74 -24.97 7.74
N ASN A 91 -13.48 -25.29 8.08
CA ASN A 91 -13.13 -26.57 8.68
C ASN A 91 -13.24 -26.53 10.22
N ASP A 92 -14.06 -27.42 10.78
CA ASP A 92 -14.34 -27.50 12.21
C ASP A 92 -13.08 -27.82 13.05
N GLU A 93 -12.12 -28.57 12.52
CA GLU A 93 -10.86 -28.87 13.20
C GLU A 93 -10.01 -27.60 13.37
N VAL A 94 -10.02 -26.71 12.38
CA VAL A 94 -9.32 -25.41 12.44
C VAL A 94 -9.98 -24.51 13.49
N VAL A 95 -11.31 -24.54 13.60
CA VAL A 95 -12.05 -23.82 14.65
C VAL A 95 -11.70 -24.37 16.04
N ALA A 96 -11.62 -25.70 16.20
CA ALA A 96 -11.21 -26.33 17.45
C ALA A 96 -9.75 -26.01 17.83
N LEU A 97 -8.84 -25.97 16.85
CA LEU A 97 -7.46 -25.55 17.03
C LEU A 97 -7.36 -24.09 17.47
N ALA A 98 -8.23 -23.20 16.96
CA ALA A 98 -8.26 -21.81 17.38
C ALA A 98 -8.69 -21.67 18.84
N ALA A 99 -9.76 -22.35 19.25
CA ALA A 99 -10.26 -22.33 20.62
C ALA A 99 -9.20 -22.84 21.63
N THR A 100 -8.55 -23.96 21.33
CA THR A 100 -7.48 -24.52 22.19
C THR A 100 -6.23 -23.66 22.23
N SER A 101 -5.95 -22.88 21.18
CA SER A 101 -4.82 -21.96 21.11
C SER A 101 -5.09 -20.66 21.85
N GLY A 102 -6.30 -20.12 21.75
CA GLY A 102 -6.74 -18.94 22.50
C GLY A 102 -6.79 -19.18 24.01
N ALA A 103 -7.11 -20.39 24.46
CA ALA A 103 -7.11 -20.76 25.87
C ALA A 103 -5.72 -21.08 26.45
N SER A 104 -4.68 -21.13 25.60
CA SER A 104 -3.31 -21.47 26.05
C SER A 104 -2.53 -20.20 26.40
N GLU A 105 -1.84 -20.20 27.55
CA GLU A 105 -0.92 -19.13 27.97
C GLU A 105 0.56 -19.41 27.60
N SER A 106 0.80 -20.37 26.70
CA SER A 106 2.15 -20.80 26.34
C SER A 106 2.87 -19.75 25.48
N GLU A 107 4.10 -19.41 25.87
CA GLU A 107 4.98 -18.56 25.08
C GLU A 107 5.42 -19.30 23.81
N ALA A 108 4.89 -18.86 22.66
CA ALA A 108 5.12 -19.51 21.38
C ALA A 108 6.26 -18.84 20.61
N LYS A 109 7.09 -19.67 19.99
CA LYS A 109 8.09 -19.24 19.00
C LYS A 109 7.39 -18.56 17.81
N PRO A 110 8.08 -17.63 17.11
CA PRO A 110 7.53 -17.03 15.90
C PRO A 110 7.19 -18.12 14.88
N ALA A 111 6.00 -18.04 14.30
CA ALA A 111 5.54 -19.05 13.35
C ALA A 111 6.33 -19.01 12.05
N GLU A 112 6.52 -20.18 11.43
CA GLU A 112 7.14 -20.33 10.12
C GLU A 112 6.13 -19.99 9.01
N TRP A 113 5.90 -18.69 8.81
CA TRP A 113 4.81 -18.17 7.98
C TRP A 113 4.90 -18.55 6.49
N LEU A 114 6.09 -18.60 5.88
CA LEU A 114 6.18 -18.96 4.45
C LEU A 114 5.79 -20.42 4.22
N SER A 115 6.23 -21.30 5.12
CA SER A 115 5.81 -22.71 5.07
C SER A 115 4.32 -22.88 5.32
N LEU A 116 3.74 -22.15 6.28
CA LEU A 116 2.31 -22.15 6.57
C LEU A 116 1.48 -21.65 5.37
N LEU A 117 1.84 -20.51 4.78
CA LEU A 117 1.13 -19.94 3.63
C LEU A 117 1.13 -20.91 2.45
N THR A 118 2.27 -21.54 2.18
CA THR A 118 2.39 -22.52 1.09
C THR A 118 1.55 -23.76 1.39
N ALA A 119 1.58 -24.27 2.62
CA ALA A 119 0.78 -25.43 3.02
C ALA A 119 -0.72 -25.16 2.96
N ALA A 120 -1.18 -23.99 3.39
CA ALA A 120 -2.59 -23.63 3.32
C ALA A 120 -3.11 -23.52 1.87
N MET A 121 -2.29 -22.98 0.97
CA MET A 121 -2.62 -22.92 -0.46
C MET A 121 -2.53 -24.29 -1.14
N ALA A 122 -1.64 -25.16 -0.66
CA ALA A 122 -1.53 -26.54 -1.11
C ALA A 122 -2.75 -27.35 -0.67
N TRP A 123 -3.21 -27.15 0.58
CA TRP A 123 -4.40 -27.78 1.15
C TRP A 123 -5.66 -27.50 0.32
N LYS A 124 -5.91 -26.22 0.02
CA LYS A 124 -7.03 -25.81 -0.83
C LYS A 124 -7.04 -26.48 -2.21
N ARG A 125 -5.88 -26.92 -2.70
CA ARG A 125 -5.71 -27.55 -4.01
C ARG A 125 -5.44 -29.04 -3.91
N GLU A 126 -5.57 -29.61 -2.72
CA GLU A 126 -5.29 -31.02 -2.40
C GLU A 126 -3.91 -31.47 -2.92
N TYR A 127 -2.93 -30.55 -2.90
CA TYR A 127 -1.59 -30.80 -3.40
C TYR A 127 -0.65 -31.22 -2.27
N PRO A 128 0.08 -32.33 -2.40
CA PRO A 128 0.97 -32.79 -1.34
C PRO A 128 2.23 -31.94 -1.24
N VAL A 129 2.44 -31.35 -0.06
CA VAL A 129 3.53 -30.39 0.17
C VAL A 129 4.92 -31.05 0.02
N GLY A 130 5.03 -32.35 0.31
CA GLY A 130 6.29 -33.10 0.17
C GLY A 130 6.84 -33.15 -1.26
N GLN A 131 5.99 -32.99 -2.26
CA GLN A 131 6.38 -32.96 -3.68
C GLN A 131 6.93 -31.60 -4.13
N LEU A 132 6.82 -30.55 -3.31
CA LEU A 132 7.37 -29.23 -3.61
C LEU A 132 8.88 -29.22 -3.33
N ASP A 133 9.67 -29.52 -4.35
CA ASP A 133 11.14 -29.51 -4.26
C ASP A 133 11.74 -28.23 -4.86
N PRO A 134 12.48 -27.41 -4.08
CA PRO A 134 13.18 -26.26 -4.62
C PRO A 134 14.29 -26.63 -5.62
N ALA A 135 14.85 -27.84 -5.59
CA ALA A 135 15.86 -28.27 -6.56
C ALA A 135 15.25 -28.57 -7.94
N SER A 136 13.96 -28.89 -7.98
CA SER A 136 13.18 -29.11 -9.20
C SER A 136 11.94 -28.21 -9.17
N PRO A 137 12.09 -26.88 -9.39
CA PRO A 137 10.99 -25.94 -9.21
C PRO A 137 9.84 -26.27 -10.16
N PRO A 138 8.59 -26.23 -9.67
CA PRO A 138 7.44 -26.58 -10.49
C PRO A 138 7.21 -25.53 -11.58
N GLY A 139 6.69 -25.97 -12.73
CA GLY A 139 6.38 -25.06 -13.84
C GLY A 139 5.32 -24.03 -13.46
N GLU A 140 5.43 -22.82 -14.01
CA GLU A 140 4.61 -21.65 -13.66
C GLU A 140 3.09 -21.86 -13.70
N HIS A 141 2.62 -22.67 -14.66
CA HIS A 141 1.20 -22.95 -14.88
C HIS A 141 0.76 -24.28 -14.27
N SER A 142 1.68 -25.05 -13.69
CA SER A 142 1.35 -26.32 -13.03
C SER A 142 0.55 -26.07 -11.74
N PRO A 143 -0.24 -27.05 -11.26
CA PRO A 143 -0.96 -26.94 -9.99
C PRO A 143 -0.04 -26.56 -8.82
N ALA A 144 1.15 -27.18 -8.76
CA ALA A 144 2.19 -26.90 -7.79
C ALA A 144 2.73 -25.45 -7.92
N GLY A 145 2.99 -24.99 -9.14
CA GLY A 145 3.48 -23.63 -9.37
C GLY A 145 2.44 -22.57 -9.01
N GLN A 146 1.15 -22.88 -9.24
CA GLN A 146 0.05 -22.01 -8.84
C GLN A 146 -0.13 -21.94 -7.32
N VAL A 147 0.12 -23.01 -6.56
CA VAL A 147 0.14 -22.98 -5.08
C VAL A 147 1.15 -21.94 -4.58
N VAL A 148 2.38 -22.00 -5.10
CA VAL A 148 3.46 -21.06 -4.73
C VAL A 148 3.12 -19.64 -5.19
N ARG A 149 2.56 -19.46 -6.39
CA ARG A 149 2.12 -18.15 -6.88
C ARG A 149 1.02 -17.53 -6.02
N ASN A 150 0.02 -18.29 -5.61
CA ASN A 150 -1.05 -17.77 -4.77
C ASN A 150 -0.52 -17.36 -3.38
N ALA A 151 0.38 -18.15 -2.81
CA ALA A 151 1.04 -17.79 -1.56
C ALA A 151 1.88 -16.49 -1.71
N ALA A 152 2.63 -16.35 -2.79
CA ALA A 152 3.40 -15.14 -3.08
C ALA A 152 2.51 -13.91 -3.35
N GLN A 153 1.38 -14.09 -4.04
CA GLN A 153 0.39 -13.03 -4.27
C GLN A 153 -0.20 -12.53 -2.94
N LEU A 154 -0.51 -13.43 -2.02
CA LEU A 154 -0.99 -13.06 -0.68
C LEU A 154 0.07 -12.21 0.05
N ILE A 155 1.34 -12.63 0.02
CA ILE A 155 2.45 -11.88 0.62
C ILE A 155 2.55 -10.47 0.02
N ARG A 156 2.57 -10.36 -1.32
CA ARG A 156 2.61 -9.06 -2.01
C ARG A 156 1.41 -8.19 -1.67
N ALA A 157 0.21 -8.77 -1.60
CA ALA A 157 -1.00 -8.05 -1.23
C ALA A 157 -0.87 -7.42 0.16
N GLN A 158 -0.27 -8.11 1.14
CA GLN A 158 -0.04 -7.54 2.47
C GLN A 158 1.00 -6.42 2.46
N VAL A 159 2.06 -6.54 1.65
CA VAL A 159 3.13 -5.53 1.55
C VAL A 159 2.64 -4.26 0.87
N VAL A 160 1.88 -4.39 -0.22
CA VAL A 160 1.40 -3.24 -1.01
C VAL A 160 0.18 -2.55 -0.37
N ARG A 161 -0.52 -3.22 0.57
CA ARG A 161 -1.71 -2.67 1.22
C ARG A 161 -1.43 -1.34 1.92
N SER A 162 -2.25 -0.34 1.61
CA SER A 162 -2.14 1.01 2.19
C SER A 162 -2.42 1.01 3.71
N ALA A 163 -1.87 1.99 4.42
CA ALA A 163 -2.11 2.15 5.86
C ALA A 163 -3.61 2.37 6.18
N THR A 164 -4.30 3.17 5.38
CA THR A 164 -5.73 3.47 5.58
C THR A 164 -6.63 2.26 5.33
N GLU A 165 -6.33 1.46 4.31
CA GLU A 165 -7.05 0.20 4.06
C GLU A 165 -6.83 -0.80 5.19
N ARG A 166 -5.57 -0.95 5.62
CA ARG A 166 -5.20 -1.79 6.75
C ARG A 166 -5.95 -1.37 8.03
N ASP A 167 -5.97 -0.09 8.36
CA ASP A 167 -6.70 0.43 9.53
C ASP A 167 -8.20 0.15 9.45
N LYS A 168 -8.80 0.32 8.26
CA LYS A 168 -10.22 0.00 8.04
C LYS A 168 -10.51 -1.48 8.29
N LEU A 169 -9.66 -2.38 7.80
CA LEU A 169 -9.84 -3.82 7.97
C LEU A 169 -9.60 -4.25 9.42
N LEU A 170 -8.60 -3.67 10.09
CA LEU A 170 -8.34 -3.92 11.50
C LEU A 170 -9.51 -3.49 12.38
N ARG A 171 -10.09 -2.31 12.14
CA ARG A 171 -11.31 -1.86 12.84
C ARG A 171 -12.46 -2.86 12.67
N ARG A 172 -12.63 -3.41 11.46
CA ARG A 172 -13.66 -4.43 11.20
C ARG A 172 -13.38 -5.78 11.89
N LEU A 173 -12.11 -6.14 12.06
CA LEU A 173 -11.71 -7.34 12.81
C LEU A 173 -11.90 -7.16 14.32
N SER A 174 -11.74 -5.94 14.84
CA SER A 174 -11.97 -5.63 16.26
C SER A 174 -13.45 -5.49 16.63
N GLN A 175 -14.34 -5.22 15.66
CA GLN A 175 -15.78 -5.17 15.93
C GLN A 175 -16.32 -6.56 16.28
N PRO A 176 -17.00 -6.74 17.42
CA PRO A 176 -17.57 -8.02 17.78
C PRO A 176 -18.49 -8.52 16.66
N VAL A 177 -18.39 -9.80 16.32
CA VAL A 177 -19.39 -10.44 15.45
C VAL A 177 -20.73 -10.28 16.14
N ALA A 178 -21.61 -9.45 15.57
CA ALA A 178 -23.00 -9.37 16.04
C ALA A 178 -23.57 -10.79 15.94
N THR A 179 -23.88 -11.38 17.09
CA THR A 179 -24.78 -12.54 17.13
C THR A 179 -26.05 -12.18 16.36
N PRO A 180 -26.67 -13.12 15.63
CA PRO A 180 -27.97 -12.88 14.99
C PRO A 180 -29.02 -12.79 16.09
N VAL A 181 -29.11 -11.63 16.74
CA VAL A 181 -30.29 -11.22 17.48
C VAL A 181 -31.23 -10.59 16.45
N ASN A 182 -32.52 -10.88 16.59
CA ASN A 182 -33.57 -10.44 15.68
C ASN A 182 -33.40 -8.96 15.27
N PRO A 183 -33.82 -8.58 14.05
CA PRO A 183 -33.78 -7.18 13.60
C PRO A 183 -34.60 -6.20 14.47
N ASP A 184 -35.30 -6.67 15.51
CA ASP A 184 -36.02 -5.88 16.50
C ASP A 184 -35.22 -5.62 17.81
N ASP A 185 -34.06 -6.26 18.02
CA ASP A 185 -33.20 -6.07 19.20
C ASP A 185 -31.92 -5.30 18.84
N ALA A 186 -32.05 -4.22 18.07
CA ALA A 186 -31.04 -3.17 18.11
C ALA A 186 -31.12 -2.52 19.51
N PRO A 187 -30.04 -2.48 20.31
CA PRO A 187 -30.09 -1.81 21.60
C PRO A 187 -30.48 -0.35 21.37
N SER A 188 -31.68 -0.01 21.85
CA SER A 188 -32.17 1.35 21.78
C SER A 188 -31.30 2.24 22.66
N LEU A 189 -31.27 3.55 22.37
CA LEU A 189 -30.45 4.53 23.09
C LEU A 189 -30.74 4.57 24.62
N ASP A 190 -31.85 3.96 25.06
CA ASP A 190 -32.27 3.84 26.46
C ASP A 190 -31.63 2.64 27.20
N GLU A 191 -31.02 1.67 26.53
CA GLU A 191 -30.45 0.46 27.16
C GLU A 191 -28.96 0.57 27.51
N MET A 192 -28.33 1.71 27.22
CA MET A 192 -26.98 2.00 27.71
C MET A 192 -27.02 2.30 29.22
N ALA A 193 -26.84 1.25 30.02
CA ALA A 193 -26.75 1.33 31.47
C ALA A 193 -25.77 2.42 31.93
N GLU A 194 -26.33 3.38 32.66
CA GLU A 194 -25.64 4.39 33.45
C GLU A 194 -24.87 3.72 34.59
N SER A 195 -23.55 3.52 34.44
CA SER A 195 -22.66 3.13 35.55
C SER A 195 -21.17 3.32 35.22
N ALA A 196 -20.63 4.51 35.51
CA ALA A 196 -19.42 4.75 36.30
C ALA A 196 -19.02 6.25 36.21
N PRO A 197 -18.46 6.85 37.29
CA PRO A 197 -18.49 8.28 37.52
C PRO A 197 -17.60 9.05 36.53
N GLY A 198 -18.18 10.13 35.98
CA GLY A 198 -17.51 11.04 35.08
C GLY A 198 -16.20 11.56 35.68
N VAL A 199 -15.12 11.37 34.94
CA VAL A 199 -13.88 12.12 35.10
C VAL A 199 -14.25 13.60 35.01
N ALA A 200 -13.81 14.39 35.99
CA ALA A 200 -14.07 15.83 36.03
C ALA A 200 -13.64 16.50 34.71
N ASP A 201 -14.59 17.15 34.04
CA ASP A 201 -14.30 17.94 32.84
C ASP A 201 -13.28 19.03 33.16
N PRO A 202 -12.23 19.22 32.33
CA PRO A 202 -11.35 20.37 32.46
C PRO A 202 -12.15 21.67 32.26
N GLN A 203 -11.84 22.68 33.07
CA GLN A 203 -12.59 23.95 33.27
C GLN A 203 -12.84 24.83 32.02
N PHE A 204 -12.57 24.36 30.80
CA PHE A 204 -12.71 25.13 29.57
C PHE A 204 -13.37 24.39 28.40
N TYR A 205 -14.23 23.39 28.67
CA TYR A 205 -15.11 22.87 27.63
C TYR A 205 -16.32 23.79 27.44
N ARG A 206 -16.41 24.48 26.29
CA ARG A 206 -17.66 25.06 25.79
C ARG A 206 -18.16 24.18 24.65
N PRO A 207 -19.36 23.58 24.72
CA PRO A 207 -19.92 22.88 23.57
C PRO A 207 -20.17 23.89 22.44
N PRO A 208 -19.94 23.51 21.17
CA PRO A 208 -20.28 24.35 20.03
C PRO A 208 -21.81 24.54 19.95
N ILE A 209 -22.23 25.79 19.80
CA ILE A 209 -23.63 26.15 19.54
C ILE A 209 -23.95 25.71 18.10
N PRO A 210 -24.99 24.88 17.86
CA PRO A 210 -25.43 24.56 16.50
C PRO A 210 -25.97 25.83 15.82
N VAL A 211 -25.31 26.27 14.76
CA VAL A 211 -25.85 27.33 13.89
C VAL A 211 -26.70 26.66 12.81
N ARG A 212 -28.00 26.57 13.12
CA ARG A 212 -29.17 26.30 12.26
C ARG A 212 -29.65 24.84 12.13
N TYR A 213 -30.95 24.70 12.42
CA TYR A 213 -31.77 23.50 12.29
C TYR A 213 -32.12 23.20 10.81
N PRO A 214 -32.51 21.96 10.47
CA PRO A 214 -33.06 21.63 9.16
C PRO A 214 -34.47 22.23 9.01
N GLU A 215 -34.66 23.11 8.03
CA GLU A 215 -35.99 23.45 7.55
C GLU A 215 -36.45 22.32 6.61
N TYR A 216 -37.47 21.58 7.04
CA TYR A 216 -38.28 20.73 6.18
C TYR A 216 -39.01 21.61 5.15
N THR A 217 -39.09 21.16 3.91
CA THR A 217 -40.11 21.61 2.97
C THR A 217 -40.62 20.39 2.22
N ASP A 218 -41.80 19.94 2.61
CA ASP A 218 -42.68 19.10 1.80
C ASP A 218 -43.19 19.90 0.60
N GLU A 219 -43.49 19.20 -0.50
CA GLU A 219 -44.19 19.67 -1.71
C GLU A 219 -43.38 20.50 -2.71
N LEU A 220 -43.00 19.85 -3.83
CA LEU A 220 -43.03 20.31 -5.22
C LEU A 220 -42.75 19.05 -6.06
N ASP A 221 -43.76 18.29 -6.47
CA ASP A 221 -44.65 18.48 -7.63
C ASP A 221 -44.24 17.54 -8.78
N ASP A 222 -45.27 17.00 -9.41
CA ASP A 222 -45.28 15.92 -10.39
C ASP A 222 -44.32 16.14 -11.58
N VAL A 223 -43.54 15.10 -11.90
CA VAL A 223 -42.94 14.94 -13.23
C VAL A 223 -43.41 13.61 -13.82
N GLU A 224 -44.21 13.72 -14.87
CA GLU A 224 -44.73 12.61 -15.68
C GLU A 224 -43.62 11.64 -16.11
N PRO A 225 -43.89 10.32 -16.17
CA PRO A 225 -42.92 9.37 -16.68
C PRO A 225 -42.77 9.55 -18.19
N VAL A 226 -41.60 10.02 -18.63
CA VAL A 226 -41.18 9.95 -20.03
C VAL A 226 -41.02 8.48 -20.41
N GLU A 227 -41.98 7.96 -21.19
CA GLU A 227 -41.82 6.75 -21.98
C GLU A 227 -40.64 6.94 -22.95
N ASN A 228 -39.51 6.30 -22.64
CA ASN A 228 -38.61 5.61 -23.57
C ASN A 228 -37.25 5.38 -22.88
N LEU A 229 -37.17 4.29 -22.12
CA LEU A 229 -35.91 3.68 -21.72
C LEU A 229 -35.79 2.31 -22.40
N PRO A 230 -34.66 1.99 -23.06
CA PRO A 230 -34.45 0.66 -23.62
C PRO A 230 -34.44 -0.38 -22.51
N THR A 231 -35.11 -1.51 -22.76
CA THR A 231 -35.38 -2.58 -21.81
C THR A 231 -34.08 -3.21 -21.31
N SER A 232 -33.87 -3.23 -19.99
CA SER A 232 -32.78 -3.99 -19.38
C SER A 232 -32.97 -5.50 -19.61
N PRO A 233 -31.97 -6.24 -20.12
CA PRO A 233 -32.12 -7.66 -20.39
C PRO A 233 -32.21 -8.47 -19.09
N THR A 234 -33.23 -9.33 -18.99
CA THR A 234 -33.43 -10.26 -17.88
C THR A 234 -32.47 -11.45 -17.99
N ARG A 235 -31.81 -11.82 -16.89
CA ARG A 235 -30.83 -12.92 -16.83
C ARG A 235 -31.51 -14.27 -17.12
N GLY A 236 -31.16 -14.89 -18.26
CA GLY A 236 -31.66 -16.20 -18.69
C GLY A 236 -32.36 -16.23 -20.07
N ALA A 237 -32.48 -15.10 -20.76
CA ALA A 237 -33.02 -15.07 -22.13
C ALA A 237 -31.99 -15.56 -23.18
N GLU A 238 -32.47 -16.32 -24.16
CA GLU A 238 -31.68 -16.87 -25.27
C GLU A 238 -31.25 -15.73 -26.22
N ILE A 239 -29.93 -15.52 -26.37
CA ILE A 239 -29.36 -14.47 -27.21
C ILE A 239 -29.41 -14.94 -28.67
N ARG A 240 -30.24 -14.31 -29.51
CA ARG A 240 -30.19 -14.47 -30.97
C ARG A 240 -29.60 -13.20 -31.59
N ILE A 241 -28.42 -13.35 -32.19
CA ILE A 241 -27.79 -12.29 -33.00
C ILE A 241 -28.37 -12.41 -34.42
N THR A 242 -29.04 -11.37 -34.90
CA THR A 242 -29.52 -11.26 -36.29
C THR A 242 -28.54 -10.45 -37.15
N GLU A 243 -28.57 -10.64 -38.47
CA GLU A 243 -27.60 -10.03 -39.41
C GLU A 243 -27.56 -8.49 -39.39
N ASP A 244 -28.58 -7.83 -38.85
CA ASP A 244 -28.62 -6.38 -38.63
C ASP A 244 -27.66 -5.89 -37.51
N ASP A 245 -27.23 -6.74 -36.57
CA ASP A 245 -26.27 -6.36 -35.50
C ASP A 245 -24.82 -6.25 -36.00
N LEU A 246 -24.54 -6.66 -37.24
CA LEU A 246 -23.19 -6.70 -37.80
C LEU A 246 -22.81 -5.45 -38.62
N VAL A 247 -23.68 -4.44 -38.69
CA VAL A 247 -23.47 -3.27 -39.56
C VAL A 247 -23.59 -1.96 -38.80
N GLU A 248 -22.58 -1.61 -37.99
CA GLU A 248 -22.29 -0.20 -37.70
C GLU A 248 -20.84 0.00 -37.21
N ALA A 249 -19.93 0.18 -38.16
CA ALA A 249 -18.61 0.74 -37.90
C ALA A 249 -18.64 2.26 -38.23
N PRO A 250 -18.13 3.15 -37.35
CA PRO A 250 -18.16 4.59 -37.60
C PRO A 250 -17.29 5.00 -38.81
N PRO A 251 -17.70 6.04 -39.57
CA PRO A 251 -17.07 6.42 -40.83
C PRO A 251 -15.86 7.34 -40.58
N SER A 252 -14.66 6.77 -40.41
CA SER A 252 -13.43 7.58 -40.47
C SER A 252 -12.18 6.85 -41.00
N TRP A 253 -12.32 5.62 -41.52
CA TRP A 253 -11.22 4.93 -42.22
C TRP A 253 -11.44 4.93 -43.74
N GLN A 254 -11.52 6.11 -44.34
CA GLN A 254 -11.40 6.25 -45.79
C GLN A 254 -9.97 6.67 -46.18
N GLN A 255 -9.34 5.75 -46.92
CA GLN A 255 -8.31 5.97 -47.95
C GLN A 255 -6.87 6.29 -47.50
N GLN A 256 -6.02 5.25 -47.52
CA GLN A 256 -4.63 5.39 -47.96
C GLN A 256 -4.41 4.53 -49.22
N PRO A 257 -3.66 5.01 -50.23
CA PRO A 257 -3.44 4.28 -51.46
C PRO A 257 -2.51 3.07 -51.23
N ALA A 258 -2.78 1.99 -51.96
CA ALA A 258 -2.05 0.73 -51.86
C ALA A 258 -0.57 0.88 -52.29
N LEU A 259 0.34 0.89 -51.32
CA LEU A 259 1.75 0.55 -51.56
C LEU A 259 1.87 -0.97 -51.52
N ARG A 260 1.93 -1.59 -52.71
CA ARG A 260 2.42 -2.96 -52.86
C ARG A 260 3.87 -3.01 -52.37
N VAL A 261 4.09 -3.67 -51.26
CA VAL A 261 5.41 -4.15 -50.83
C VAL A 261 5.30 -5.67 -50.77
N ASP A 262 5.95 -6.36 -51.70
CA ASP A 262 6.12 -7.80 -51.64
C ASP A 262 6.89 -8.17 -50.35
N PRO A 263 6.45 -9.19 -49.58
CA PRO A 263 7.14 -9.59 -48.37
C PRO A 263 8.50 -10.24 -48.75
N PRO A 264 9.64 -9.79 -48.20
CA PRO A 264 10.89 -10.51 -48.38
C PRO A 264 10.82 -11.85 -47.65
N ALA A 265 11.34 -12.90 -48.29
CA ALA A 265 11.44 -14.24 -47.72
C ALA A 265 12.17 -14.22 -46.36
N PRO A 266 11.80 -15.09 -45.41
CA PRO A 266 12.43 -15.10 -44.09
C PRO A 266 13.89 -15.57 -44.18
N GLU A 267 14.83 -14.63 -44.12
CA GLU A 267 16.24 -14.94 -43.89
C GLU A 267 16.44 -15.38 -42.42
N ARG A 268 17.02 -16.56 -42.23
CA ARG A 268 17.46 -17.02 -40.91
C ARG A 268 18.59 -16.12 -40.42
N MET A 269 18.37 -15.54 -39.24
CA MET A 269 19.37 -14.75 -38.53
C MET A 269 20.65 -15.57 -38.30
N PRO A 270 21.86 -15.02 -38.56
CA PRO A 270 23.11 -15.74 -38.31
C PRO A 270 23.35 -15.97 -36.81
N GLU A 271 24.04 -17.05 -36.49
CA GLU A 271 24.35 -17.50 -35.13
C GLU A 271 25.20 -16.46 -34.37
N ILE A 272 24.63 -15.86 -33.33
CA ILE A 272 25.33 -14.89 -32.47
C ILE A 272 26.33 -15.64 -31.59
N ARG A 273 27.61 -15.59 -31.92
CA ARG A 273 28.70 -16.13 -31.08
C ARG A 273 29.27 -15.01 -30.21
N ILE A 274 28.83 -14.95 -28.95
CA ILE A 274 29.44 -14.09 -27.93
C ILE A 274 30.76 -14.75 -27.52
N THR A 275 31.89 -14.18 -27.93
CA THR A 275 33.21 -14.60 -27.43
C THR A 275 33.44 -14.01 -26.03
N ARG A 276 34.21 -14.73 -25.20
CA ARG A 276 34.48 -14.39 -23.78
C ARG A 276 35.08 -12.99 -23.59
N ASP A 277 35.70 -12.43 -24.63
CA ASP A 277 36.27 -11.08 -24.63
C ASP A 277 35.24 -9.95 -24.85
N GLN A 278 33.98 -10.27 -25.20
CA GLN A 278 32.90 -9.29 -25.36
C GLN A 278 32.11 -9.04 -24.06
N VAL A 279 32.48 -9.67 -22.95
CA VAL A 279 31.86 -9.44 -21.63
C VAL A 279 32.72 -8.41 -20.87
N PRO A 280 32.22 -7.18 -20.63
CA PRO A 280 32.91 -6.23 -19.77
C PRO A 280 33.13 -6.84 -18.38
N ALA A 281 34.35 -6.72 -17.85
CA ALA A 281 34.64 -7.18 -16.50
C ALA A 281 33.69 -6.49 -15.48
N PRO A 282 33.15 -7.22 -14.50
CA PRO A 282 32.28 -6.62 -13.50
C PRO A 282 33.05 -5.56 -12.70
N PRO A 283 32.46 -4.37 -12.46
CA PRO A 283 33.07 -3.39 -11.56
C PRO A 283 33.22 -3.98 -10.15
N PRO A 284 34.26 -3.59 -9.39
CA PRO A 284 34.42 -4.04 -8.02
C PRO A 284 33.19 -3.63 -7.17
N PRO A 285 32.80 -4.42 -6.17
CA PRO A 285 31.60 -4.17 -5.39
C PRO A 285 31.74 -2.83 -4.65
N SER A 286 30.82 -1.89 -4.96
CA SER A 286 30.65 -0.68 -4.18
C SER A 286 30.26 -1.04 -2.74
N PRO A 287 30.81 -0.36 -1.72
CA PRO A 287 30.42 -0.58 -0.33
C PRO A 287 28.93 -0.23 -0.14
N LEU A 288 28.21 -1.14 0.52
CA LEU A 288 26.79 -1.02 0.86
C LEU A 288 26.47 0.36 1.48
N PRO A 289 25.51 1.14 0.94
CA PRO A 289 25.01 2.30 1.65
C PRO A 289 24.21 1.84 2.87
N ARG A 290 24.61 2.31 4.06
CA ARG A 290 23.78 2.24 5.26
C ARG A 290 22.57 3.18 5.05
N SER A 291 21.42 2.65 4.65
CA SER A 291 20.19 3.43 4.56
C SER A 291 19.18 2.95 5.61
N GLY A 292 19.23 3.59 6.76
CA GLY A 292 18.09 3.66 7.67
C GLY A 292 17.16 4.76 7.17
N VAL A 293 15.92 4.41 6.85
CA VAL A 293 14.85 5.37 6.58
C VAL A 293 13.93 5.43 7.79
N ILE A 294 13.89 6.61 8.40
CA ILE A 294 13.09 7.00 9.57
C ILE A 294 11.70 7.44 9.08
N LEU A 295 10.63 6.97 9.73
CA LEU A 295 9.25 7.41 9.49
C LEU A 295 9.03 8.85 9.98
N PRO A 296 8.11 9.61 9.36
CA PRO A 296 7.70 10.92 9.87
C PRO A 296 6.90 10.76 11.18
N GLN A 297 7.45 11.27 12.28
CA GLN A 297 6.67 11.56 13.48
C GLN A 297 5.91 12.87 13.27
N SER A 298 4.59 12.81 13.42
CA SER A 298 3.74 13.99 13.49
C SER A 298 3.97 14.74 14.80
N ALA A 299 4.35 16.02 14.64
CA ALA A 299 4.14 17.15 15.54
C ALA A 299 4.73 17.08 16.96
N GLN A 300 6.00 17.48 17.08
CA GLN A 300 6.44 18.60 17.92
C GLN A 300 7.96 18.80 17.76
N GLY A 301 8.35 19.96 17.23
CA GLY A 301 9.76 20.36 17.12
C GLY A 301 10.38 20.09 15.75
N MET A 302 10.85 21.17 15.11
CA MET A 302 11.67 21.17 13.91
C MET A 302 12.72 20.05 13.93
N SER A 303 12.70 19.12 12.97
CA SER A 303 13.70 18.06 12.89
C SER A 303 14.79 18.39 11.85
N PRO A 304 16.08 18.33 12.22
CA PRO A 304 17.22 18.56 11.32
C PRO A 304 17.52 17.38 10.36
N GLN A 305 16.56 16.47 10.16
CA GLN A 305 16.74 15.18 9.47
C GLN A 305 16.57 15.21 7.94
N ALA A 306 16.08 16.31 7.36
CA ALA A 306 15.98 16.45 5.89
C ALA A 306 17.33 16.81 5.21
N ARG A 307 18.31 17.26 5.99
CA ARG A 307 19.65 17.68 5.53
C ARG A 307 20.53 16.54 4.99
N PRO A 308 20.68 15.36 5.65
CA PRO A 308 21.66 14.36 5.23
C PRO A 308 21.37 13.76 3.86
N ASN A 309 20.09 13.62 3.47
CA ASN A 309 19.72 12.98 2.20
C ASN A 309 19.87 13.93 1.00
N MET A 310 19.64 15.24 1.19
CA MET A 310 19.85 16.24 0.14
C MET A 310 21.35 16.53 -0.05
N LEU A 311 22.11 16.62 1.05
CA LEU A 311 23.57 16.71 1.01
C LEU A 311 24.21 15.50 0.33
N ALA A 312 23.78 14.28 0.64
CA ALA A 312 24.31 13.07 0.03
C ALA A 312 24.10 13.05 -1.49
N GLY A 313 22.89 13.37 -1.96
CA GLY A 313 22.59 13.44 -3.41
C GLY A 313 23.35 14.57 -4.13
N LEU A 314 23.62 15.67 -3.43
CA LEU A 314 24.45 16.76 -3.97
C LEU A 314 25.93 16.40 -4.03
N LEU A 315 26.45 15.71 -3.02
CA LEU A 315 27.84 15.25 -3.00
C LEU A 315 28.08 14.14 -4.04
N GLU A 316 27.07 13.31 -4.33
CA GLU A 316 27.12 12.33 -5.43
C GLU A 316 27.19 13.01 -6.80
N ARG A 317 26.42 14.10 -7.01
CA ARG A 317 26.38 14.82 -8.28
C ARG A 317 27.58 15.73 -8.51
N PHE A 318 28.07 16.40 -7.47
CA PHE A 318 29.12 17.41 -7.58
C PHE A 318 30.50 16.93 -7.09
N GLY A 319 30.57 15.71 -6.53
CA GLY A 319 31.77 15.11 -5.99
C GLY A 319 31.91 15.32 -4.48
N ALA A 320 32.35 14.28 -3.76
CA ALA A 320 32.47 14.25 -2.30
C ALA A 320 33.45 15.29 -1.71
N ASN A 321 34.28 15.94 -2.54
CA ASN A 321 35.28 16.92 -2.12
C ASN A 321 34.83 18.39 -2.29
N GLN A 322 33.58 18.64 -2.68
CA GLN A 322 33.09 20.01 -2.86
C GLN A 322 32.62 20.62 -1.53
N GLU A 323 33.19 21.77 -1.16
CA GLU A 323 32.75 22.54 0.01
C GLU A 323 31.34 23.08 -0.22
N MET A 324 30.41 22.75 0.69
CA MET A 324 29.01 23.18 0.66
C MET A 324 28.72 24.07 1.87
N THR A 325 28.07 25.21 1.63
CA THR A 325 27.55 26.11 2.67
C THR A 325 26.04 25.90 2.82
N SER A 326 25.50 26.10 4.03
CA SER A 326 24.05 26.02 4.28
C SER A 326 23.42 27.41 4.11
N THR A 327 22.45 27.54 3.20
CA THR A 327 21.66 28.76 3.00
C THR A 327 20.21 28.50 3.43
N ARG A 328 19.57 29.48 4.08
CA ARG A 328 18.17 29.36 4.52
C ARG A 328 17.22 29.82 3.41
N LEU A 329 16.26 28.97 3.05
CA LEU A 329 15.13 29.34 2.19
C LEU A 329 13.86 29.41 3.04
N ARG A 330 13.23 30.59 3.03
CA ARG A 330 11.94 30.86 3.64
C ARG A 330 10.89 30.92 2.54
N VAL A 331 10.02 29.92 2.51
CA VAL A 331 8.83 29.91 1.67
C VAL A 331 7.68 30.54 2.47
N VAL A 332 7.03 31.54 1.88
CA VAL A 332 5.94 32.29 2.52
C VAL A 332 4.68 32.08 1.70
N VAL A 333 3.67 31.42 2.27
CA VAL A 333 2.41 31.13 1.60
C VAL A 333 1.29 31.95 2.22
N GLN A 334 0.72 32.85 1.42
CA GLN A 334 -0.29 33.81 1.83
C GLN A 334 -1.47 33.83 0.86
N THR A 335 -2.62 34.27 1.35
CA THR A 335 -3.84 34.44 0.53
C THR A 335 -3.73 35.60 -0.47
N HIS A 336 -3.07 36.69 -0.08
CA HIS A 336 -2.74 37.84 -0.93
C HIS A 336 -1.44 38.49 -0.40
N PRO A 337 -0.82 39.46 -1.12
CA PRO A 337 0.47 40.05 -0.73
C PRO A 337 0.61 40.58 0.69
N ASP A 338 -0.50 41.02 1.30
CA ASP A 338 -0.60 41.50 2.69
C ASP A 338 -1.58 40.66 3.52
N GLY A 339 -1.84 39.42 3.10
CA GLY A 339 -2.89 38.57 3.65
C GLY A 339 -2.45 37.65 4.78
N PRO A 340 -3.41 37.06 5.50
CA PRO A 340 -3.08 36.03 6.49
C PRO A 340 -2.34 34.87 5.81
N GLY A 341 -1.27 34.42 6.47
CA GLY A 341 -0.50 33.25 6.05
C GLY A 341 -1.31 31.96 6.23
N MET A 342 -1.12 31.02 5.31
CA MET A 342 -1.89 29.78 5.30
C MET A 342 -1.12 28.63 5.95
N GLN A 343 -1.74 28.04 6.98
CA GLN A 343 -1.14 26.98 7.78
C GLN A 343 -1.36 25.58 7.16
N ALA A 344 -0.48 24.64 7.52
CA ALA A 344 -0.61 23.23 7.18
C ALA A 344 -0.64 22.91 5.66
N LEU A 345 -0.03 23.77 4.84
CA LEU A 345 0.15 23.51 3.41
C LEU A 345 1.40 22.68 3.17
N GLN A 346 1.30 21.70 2.26
CA GLN A 346 2.42 20.86 1.87
C GLN A 346 3.33 21.61 0.90
N VAL A 347 4.61 21.73 1.28
CA VAL A 347 5.67 22.35 0.49
C VAL A 347 6.74 21.30 0.20
N SER A 348 7.09 21.15 -1.07
CA SER A 348 8.14 20.28 -1.56
C SER A 348 9.23 21.16 -2.19
N VAL A 349 10.50 20.90 -1.86
CA VAL A 349 11.66 21.60 -2.44
C VAL A 349 12.59 20.56 -3.02
N SER A 350 12.73 20.54 -4.34
CA SER A 350 13.61 19.62 -5.06
C SER A 350 14.78 20.37 -5.70
N CYS A 351 15.94 19.72 -5.78
CA CYS A 351 17.07 20.29 -6.51
C CYS A 351 17.02 19.79 -7.96
N ARG A 352 17.06 20.72 -8.93
CA ARG A 352 17.03 20.36 -10.35
C ARG A 352 18.20 19.47 -10.73
N GLY A 353 17.95 18.20 -11.05
CA GLY A 353 18.96 17.20 -11.43
C GLY A 353 19.38 16.23 -10.33
N ILE A 354 18.71 16.23 -9.17
CA ILE A 354 18.89 15.24 -8.10
C ILE A 354 17.51 14.77 -7.64
N ARG A 355 17.35 13.46 -7.40
CA ARG A 355 16.08 12.87 -6.95
C ARG A 355 15.79 13.08 -5.45
N SER A 356 16.43 14.06 -4.83
CA SER A 356 16.34 14.31 -3.39
C SER A 356 15.50 15.56 -3.14
N THR A 357 14.47 15.40 -2.31
CA THR A 357 13.45 16.42 -2.06
C THR A 357 13.35 16.65 -0.56
N VAL A 358 13.27 17.92 -0.16
CA VAL A 358 12.94 18.34 1.20
C VAL A 358 11.47 18.72 1.21
N ALA A 359 10.65 17.93 1.90
CA ALA A 359 9.23 18.20 2.04
C ALA A 359 8.89 18.58 3.49
N GLY A 360 7.91 19.46 3.66
CA GLY A 360 7.37 19.81 4.96
C GLY A 360 6.07 20.58 4.87
N THR A 361 5.61 21.10 6.00
CA THR A 361 4.34 21.81 6.11
C THR A 361 4.55 23.25 6.59
N THR A 362 3.75 24.19 6.10
CA THR A 362 3.78 25.58 6.58
C THR A 362 3.31 25.70 8.04
N ASN A 363 3.95 26.58 8.80
CA ASN A 363 3.58 26.90 10.18
C ASN A 363 2.30 27.76 10.24
N ARG A 364 1.80 28.05 11.45
CA ARG A 364 0.61 28.89 11.70
C ARG A 364 0.62 30.26 10.99
N ASN A 365 1.81 30.80 10.71
CA ASN A 365 1.99 32.09 10.04
C ASN A 365 2.18 31.95 8.50
N GLY A 366 2.00 30.76 7.93
CA GLY A 366 2.22 30.51 6.51
C GLY A 366 3.67 30.40 6.07
N HIS A 367 4.62 30.31 7.01
CA HIS A 367 6.04 30.20 6.70
C HIS A 367 6.54 28.75 6.76
N PHE A 368 7.36 28.38 5.79
CA PHE A 368 8.16 27.16 5.79
C PHE A 368 9.63 27.54 5.65
N LEU A 369 10.45 27.15 6.63
CA LEU A 369 11.88 27.45 6.65
C LEU A 369 12.66 26.15 6.46
N CYS A 370 13.45 26.08 5.39
CA CYS A 370 14.36 24.97 5.14
C CYS A 370 15.80 25.46 4.97
N GLU A 371 16.75 24.62 5.35
CA GLU A 371 18.17 24.87 5.11
C GLU A 371 18.63 24.02 3.94
N LEU A 372 19.12 24.68 2.89
CA LEU A 372 19.51 24.10 1.62
C LEU A 372 21.03 24.21 1.43
N PRO A 373 21.71 23.11 1.11
CA PRO A 373 23.15 23.12 0.84
C PRO A 373 23.47 23.71 -0.55
N VAL A 374 24.39 24.66 -0.61
CA VAL A 374 24.81 25.33 -1.85
C VAL A 374 26.34 25.25 -1.97
N PRO A 375 26.89 24.85 -3.14
CA PRO A 375 28.34 24.81 -3.33
C PRO A 375 28.95 26.21 -3.33
N VAL A 376 30.16 26.34 -2.76
CA VAL A 376 30.87 27.63 -2.74
C VAL A 376 31.25 28.04 -4.16
N GLY A 377 30.76 29.21 -4.62
CA GLY A 377 31.09 29.79 -5.93
C GLY A 377 30.18 29.39 -7.10
N LYS A 378 29.13 28.58 -6.89
CA LYS A 378 28.12 28.28 -7.93
C LYS A 378 26.69 28.42 -7.38
N GLY A 379 25.80 28.99 -8.18
CA GLY A 379 24.36 29.03 -7.86
C GLY A 379 23.70 27.69 -8.15
N LEU A 380 22.77 27.28 -7.29
CA LEU A 380 22.00 26.05 -7.47
C LEU A 380 20.51 26.39 -7.63
N THR A 381 19.87 25.80 -8.63
CA THR A 381 18.43 26.00 -8.87
C THR A 381 17.61 24.94 -8.15
N TYR A 382 16.68 25.41 -7.33
CA TYR A 382 15.71 24.63 -6.58
C TYR A 382 14.31 24.89 -7.12
N ASP A 383 13.56 23.82 -7.32
CA ASP A 383 12.16 23.88 -7.73
C ASP A 383 11.30 23.67 -6.47
N VAL A 384 10.44 24.64 -6.17
CA VAL A 384 9.58 24.68 -4.99
C VAL A 384 8.14 24.47 -5.44
N GLU A 385 7.53 23.40 -4.95
CA GLU A 385 6.14 23.04 -5.23
C GLU A 385 5.30 23.27 -3.97
N VAL A 386 4.18 23.97 -4.13
CA VAL A 386 3.17 24.16 -3.07
C VAL A 386 1.88 23.55 -3.54
N THR A 387 1.31 22.64 -2.74
CA THR A 387 -0.01 22.05 -3.04
C THR A 387 -1.09 22.86 -2.34
N TRP A 388 -1.96 23.51 -3.10
CA TRP A 388 -3.09 24.27 -2.58
C TRP A 388 -4.19 23.33 -2.05
N PRO A 389 -4.99 23.75 -1.05
CA PRO A 389 -6.04 22.91 -0.51
C PRO A 389 -7.15 22.64 -1.54
N ARG A 390 -7.89 21.53 -1.37
CA ARG A 390 -8.95 21.12 -2.31
C ARG A 390 -10.06 22.14 -2.47
N GLU A 391 -10.31 22.94 -1.42
CA GLU A 391 -11.31 24.00 -1.41
C GLU A 391 -10.98 25.16 -2.36
N THR A 392 -9.71 25.33 -2.71
CA THR A 392 -9.21 26.36 -3.63
C THR A 392 -8.75 25.80 -4.97
N GLY A 393 -9.22 24.62 -5.36
CA GLY A 393 -8.94 24.00 -6.67
C GLY A 393 -7.88 22.89 -6.66
N GLY A 394 -7.20 22.64 -5.54
CA GLY A 394 -6.25 21.53 -5.42
C GLY A 394 -5.06 21.56 -6.39
N GLU A 395 -4.83 22.70 -7.04
CA GLU A 395 -3.74 22.87 -8.00
C GLU A 395 -2.38 22.88 -7.25
N THR A 396 -1.34 22.40 -7.90
CA THR A 396 0.04 22.51 -7.42
C THR A 396 0.70 23.69 -8.12
N GLU A 397 1.25 24.64 -7.38
CA GLU A 397 2.02 25.76 -7.93
C GLU A 397 3.50 25.48 -7.78
N GLU A 398 4.23 25.55 -8.89
CA GLU A 398 5.67 25.33 -8.95
C GLU A 398 6.39 26.66 -9.24
N LYS A 399 7.43 26.95 -8.46
CA LYS A 399 8.35 28.08 -8.70
C LYS A 399 9.80 27.62 -8.59
N SER A 400 10.60 27.94 -9.60
CA SER A 400 12.04 27.71 -9.58
C SER A 400 12.80 28.93 -9.05
N ILE A 401 13.72 28.74 -8.10
CA ILE A 401 14.61 29.78 -7.58
C ILE A 401 16.07 29.34 -7.66
N THR A 402 16.94 30.23 -8.14
CA THR A 402 18.39 30.01 -8.12
C THR A 402 18.99 30.67 -6.88
N ILE A 403 19.54 29.84 -6.00
CA ILE A 403 20.12 30.25 -4.72
C ILE A 403 21.64 30.33 -4.86
N HIS A 404 22.22 31.44 -4.40
CA HIS A 404 23.66 31.68 -4.38
C HIS A 404 24.17 31.71 -2.94
N ASN A 405 25.45 31.38 -2.74
CA ASN A 405 26.10 31.39 -1.42
C ASN A 405 26.33 32.81 -0.83
N GLU A 406 26.09 33.88 -1.59
CA GLU A 406 26.35 35.25 -1.12
C GLU A 406 25.31 35.75 -0.11
N ARG A 407 24.13 35.14 -0.06
CA ARG A 407 23.04 35.51 0.86
C ARG A 407 22.72 34.37 1.81
N THR A 408 22.48 34.71 3.06
CA THR A 408 22.20 33.78 4.15
C THR A 408 20.74 33.35 4.23
N GLU A 409 19.81 34.21 3.78
CA GLU A 409 18.36 33.95 3.77
C GLU A 409 17.74 34.43 2.44
N PHE A 410 16.92 33.57 1.83
CA PHE A 410 16.10 33.88 0.66
C PHE A 410 14.63 33.74 1.00
N GLU A 411 13.80 34.67 0.54
CA GLU A 411 12.36 34.65 0.73
C GLU A 411 11.66 34.41 -0.61
N LEU A 412 10.78 33.41 -0.65
CA LEU A 412 9.99 33.07 -1.83
C LEU A 412 8.50 33.10 -1.50
N PRO A 413 7.76 34.15 -1.94
CA PRO A 413 6.35 34.25 -1.67
C PRO A 413 5.48 33.48 -2.69
N PHE A 414 4.43 32.85 -2.18
CA PHE A 414 3.34 32.22 -2.92
C PHE A 414 2.02 32.90 -2.52
N TYR A 415 1.27 33.31 -3.54
CA TYR A 415 0.00 34.02 -3.36
C TYR A 415 -1.09 33.20 -4.03
N LEU A 416 -2.23 33.06 -3.36
CA LEU A 416 -3.39 32.41 -3.96
C LEU A 416 -3.85 33.24 -5.18
N ASN A 417 -3.78 32.65 -6.37
CA ASN A 417 -4.25 33.31 -7.59
C ASN A 417 -5.78 33.47 -7.52
N SER A 418 -6.26 34.69 -7.26
CA SER A 418 -7.68 35.03 -7.28
C SER A 418 -8.25 35.26 -8.70
N TYR A 419 -7.48 35.00 -9.76
CA TYR A 419 -7.89 35.23 -11.16
C TYR A 419 -8.24 33.94 -11.90
N LYS A 420 -9.32 33.28 -11.48
CA LYS A 420 -10.17 32.47 -12.37
C LYS A 420 -11.60 32.54 -11.85
N SER A 421 -12.30 33.63 -12.16
CA SER A 421 -13.77 33.69 -12.14
C SER A 421 -14.33 33.22 -13.47
#